data_AF-X0ZKS7-F1
#
_entry.id   AF-X0ZKS7-F1
#
_cell.length_a   1.000
_cell.length_b   1.000
_cell.length_c   1.000
_cell.angle_alpha   90.00
_cell.angle_beta   90.00
_cell.angle_gamma   90.00
#
_symmetry.space_group_name_H-M   'P 1'
#
loop_
_entity.id
_entity.type
_entity.pdbx_description
1 polymer ?
#
loop_
_entity_poly.entity_id
_entity_poly.type
_entity_poly.pdbx_seq_one_letter_code
_entity_poly.pdbx_strand_id
1 'polypeptide(L)'
;TEEKDIQQLLDIVNTAATGFVRFKLPRAVSFFSLKEALALQNDPKKEIFAASDLDKSFDTVRRQAVMSSFAALESVTQENNDLPSLEDADDFVAEANAIIGKDSKAFNAIASSFAQCAKAKFTPLQAIYGALGAQEALKAATGLYNPIRQFLLYDCDEVLKGIKRKALDDESNISGMKYILGKKVMNKLSSQKVFVVGSGAIGCELLKNLAAMDVGTRHKKGGSIILTDMDTIEKSNLSRQLLFRDGDVGKCKSTAAEEAMQRLNPKVKMDTHTSKVGDDVTGSYFDDKFWSDGVDVVLNALDNVEARLFIDSQCVANQKALVDAGTLGAKGNVQVVVPRQSESYASSSDPPDPTIPVCTLKHFPYEISHTIQWGRDLFDGLFNRRPGQVNEQKETLSNMNSSQFAKSLFDKLGEDAAMDLADELAEDSERFDHTDDAYAKNVKKASIEWASNLAQNLFYNSILALLKQHPLDSLDDDDKPFWSGTRKAPTLLTYSEDEA
;
A
#
# COMPACT_ATOMS: atom_id res chain seq x y z
N THR A 1 -18.67 1.03 -44.79
CA THR A 1 -17.44 1.54 -45.43
C THR A 1 -16.62 2.38 -44.44
N GLU A 2 -16.54 1.91 -43.19
CA GLU A 2 -15.51 2.26 -42.20
C GLU A 2 -15.52 1.10 -41.19
N GLU A 3 -16.70 0.64 -40.76
CA GLU A 3 -16.88 -0.61 -40.01
C GLU A 3 -16.38 -1.86 -40.74
N LYS A 4 -16.62 -1.98 -42.06
CA LYS A 4 -16.13 -3.10 -42.88
C LYS A 4 -14.60 -3.11 -42.99
N ASP A 5 -13.98 -1.94 -43.02
CA ASP A 5 -12.53 -1.80 -43.10
C ASP A 5 -11.87 -2.03 -41.74
N ILE A 6 -12.51 -1.59 -40.64
CA ILE A 6 -12.13 -1.94 -39.27
C ILE A 6 -12.26 -3.45 -39.05
N GLN A 7 -13.35 -4.07 -39.51
CA GLN A 7 -13.53 -5.51 -39.36
C GLN A 7 -12.51 -6.29 -40.18
N GLN A 8 -12.20 -5.89 -41.41
CA GLN A 8 -11.12 -6.49 -42.20
C GLN A 8 -9.75 -6.28 -41.56
N LEU A 9 -9.47 -5.11 -40.98
CA LEU A 9 -8.24 -4.88 -40.22
C LEU A 9 -8.17 -5.76 -38.98
N LEU A 10 -9.27 -5.89 -38.24
CA LEU A 10 -9.37 -6.79 -37.09
C LEU A 10 -9.17 -8.24 -37.52
N ASP A 11 -9.76 -8.67 -38.63
CA ASP A 11 -9.60 -10.02 -39.15
C ASP A 11 -8.16 -10.27 -39.63
N ILE A 12 -7.53 -9.31 -40.31
CA ILE A 12 -6.12 -9.38 -40.71
C ILE A 12 -5.21 -9.43 -39.48
N VAL A 13 -5.46 -8.58 -38.48
CA VAL A 13 -4.69 -8.56 -37.22
C VAL A 13 -4.91 -9.86 -36.45
N ASN A 14 -6.13 -10.35 -36.32
CA ASN A 14 -6.42 -11.60 -35.63
C ASN A 14 -5.87 -12.82 -36.38
N THR A 15 -5.75 -12.75 -37.71
CA THR A 15 -5.20 -13.84 -38.54
C THR A 15 -3.66 -13.80 -38.61
N ALA A 16 -3.05 -12.61 -38.55
CA ALA A 16 -1.60 -12.43 -38.72
C ALA A 16 -0.84 -12.22 -37.41
N ALA A 17 -1.48 -11.75 -36.34
CA ALA A 17 -0.82 -11.46 -35.08
C ALA A 17 -0.76 -12.71 -34.20
N THR A 18 0.45 -13.21 -33.98
CA THR A 18 0.75 -14.21 -32.92
C THR A 18 0.79 -13.59 -31.53
N GLY A 19 0.70 -12.26 -31.43
CA GLY A 19 0.61 -11.48 -30.19
C GLY A 19 0.52 -9.98 -30.47
N PHE A 20 0.17 -9.18 -29.46
CA PHE A 20 0.14 -7.72 -29.53
C PHE A 20 0.94 -7.10 -28.38
N VAL A 21 1.51 -5.92 -28.61
CA VAL A 21 2.16 -5.12 -27.57
C VAL A 21 1.53 -3.74 -27.56
N ARG A 22 1.12 -3.29 -26.37
CA ARG A 22 0.57 -1.94 -26.20
C ARG A 22 1.70 -0.93 -26.04
N PHE A 23 1.81 0.00 -26.98
CA PHE A 23 2.68 1.18 -26.85
C PHE A 23 1.90 2.35 -26.27
N LYS A 24 2.46 3.02 -25.26
CA LYS A 24 1.93 4.29 -24.74
C LYS A 24 2.60 5.45 -25.47
N LEU A 25 1.87 6.11 -26.36
CA LEU A 25 2.37 7.29 -27.07
C LEU A 25 2.29 8.54 -26.18
N PRO A 26 3.30 9.42 -26.17
CA PRO A 26 3.24 10.68 -25.45
C PRO A 26 2.14 11.57 -26.03
N ARG A 27 1.43 12.29 -25.16
CA ARG A 27 0.38 13.24 -25.55
C ARG A 27 0.71 14.62 -24.98
N ALA A 28 0.71 15.63 -25.84
CA ALA A 28 0.81 17.01 -25.39
C ALA A 28 -0.46 17.41 -24.62
N VAL A 29 -0.27 18.01 -23.44
CA VAL A 29 -1.34 18.56 -22.59
C VAL A 29 -1.14 20.06 -22.49
N SER A 30 -2.20 20.83 -22.78
CA SER A 30 -2.17 22.29 -22.74
C SER A 30 -2.95 22.83 -21.53
N PHE A 31 -2.39 23.86 -20.92
CA PHE A 31 -2.94 24.58 -19.79
C PHE A 31 -3.28 26.00 -20.19
N PHE A 32 -4.31 26.54 -19.56
CA PHE A 32 -4.64 27.96 -19.63
C PHE A 32 -3.78 28.70 -18.61
N SER A 33 -3.50 29.97 -18.85
CA SER A 33 -3.04 30.84 -17.77
C SER A 33 -4.12 30.91 -16.68
N LEU A 34 -3.73 31.21 -15.45
CA LEU A 34 -4.69 31.33 -14.34
C LEU A 34 -5.83 32.33 -14.67
N LYS A 35 -5.48 33.45 -15.30
CA LYS A 35 -6.45 34.47 -15.73
C LYS A 35 -7.48 33.93 -16.73
N GLU A 36 -7.03 33.18 -17.74
CA GLU A 36 -7.91 32.55 -18.72
C GLU A 36 -8.78 31.46 -18.07
N ALA A 37 -8.21 30.65 -17.19
CA ALA A 37 -8.93 29.59 -16.49
C ALA A 37 -10.07 30.16 -15.61
N LEU A 38 -9.81 31.25 -14.87
CA LEU A 38 -10.81 31.94 -14.06
C LEU A 38 -11.93 32.55 -14.92
N ALA A 39 -11.62 33.07 -16.11
CA ALA A 39 -12.63 33.57 -17.03
C ALA A 39 -13.53 32.45 -17.59
N LEU A 40 -13.01 31.22 -17.66
CA LEU A 40 -13.71 30.05 -18.20
C LEU A 40 -14.43 29.21 -17.14
N GLN A 41 -14.34 29.56 -15.85
CA GLN A 41 -14.83 28.71 -14.75
C GLN A 41 -16.34 28.39 -14.78
N ASN A 42 -17.13 29.20 -15.48
CA ASN A 42 -18.57 29.02 -15.65
C ASN A 42 -18.95 28.44 -17.02
N ASP A 43 -17.98 28.16 -17.91
CA ASP A 43 -18.24 27.56 -19.22
C ASP A 43 -18.33 26.03 -19.10
N PRO A 44 -19.53 25.44 -19.24
CA PRO A 44 -19.70 23.98 -19.11
C PRO A 44 -19.01 23.19 -20.23
N LYS A 45 -18.61 23.83 -21.34
CA LYS A 45 -17.90 23.18 -22.45
C LYS A 45 -16.40 23.05 -22.20
N LYS A 46 -15.87 23.69 -21.15
CA LYS A 46 -14.46 23.66 -20.81
C LYS A 46 -14.24 22.83 -19.54
N GLU A 47 -13.68 21.65 -19.73
CA GLU A 47 -13.24 20.78 -18.62
C GLU A 47 -11.98 21.36 -17.97
N ILE A 48 -12.17 22.24 -16.98
CA ILE A 48 -11.08 22.82 -16.19
C ILE A 48 -11.11 22.43 -14.71
N PHE A 49 -12.07 21.60 -14.29
CA PHE A 49 -12.21 21.08 -12.94
C PHE A 49 -12.00 19.58 -12.93
N ALA A 50 -11.04 19.12 -12.13
CA ALA A 50 -10.87 17.71 -11.82
C ALA A 50 -11.84 17.33 -10.69
N ALA A 51 -12.54 16.21 -10.86
CA ALA A 51 -13.46 15.70 -9.84
C ALA A 51 -12.68 15.01 -8.71
N SER A 52 -13.00 15.35 -7.46
CA SER A 52 -12.50 14.67 -6.25
C SER A 52 -13.60 13.91 -5.50
N ASP A 53 -14.83 14.39 -5.63
CA ASP A 53 -16.06 13.83 -5.07
C ASP A 53 -17.14 14.05 -6.13
N LEU A 54 -17.73 12.99 -6.68
CA LEU A 54 -18.64 13.11 -7.83
C LEU A 54 -19.88 13.94 -7.47
N ASP A 55 -20.43 13.78 -6.27
CA ASP A 55 -21.65 14.50 -5.86
C ASP A 55 -21.35 15.99 -5.68
N LYS A 56 -20.21 16.33 -5.09
CA LYS A 56 -19.82 17.73 -4.84
C LYS A 56 -19.24 18.42 -6.08
N SER A 57 -18.47 17.71 -6.90
CA SER A 57 -17.73 18.30 -8.03
C SER A 57 -18.66 18.74 -9.17
N PHE A 58 -19.80 18.07 -9.33
CA PHE A 58 -20.81 18.42 -10.34
C PHE A 58 -21.87 19.41 -9.82
N ASP A 59 -21.88 19.74 -8.52
CA ASP A 59 -22.71 20.81 -7.98
C ASP A 59 -22.15 22.19 -8.40
N THR A 60 -22.83 22.80 -9.36
CA THR A 60 -22.45 24.12 -9.89
C THR A 60 -22.61 25.23 -8.85
N VAL A 61 -23.58 25.13 -7.93
CA VAL A 61 -23.76 26.14 -6.87
C VAL A 61 -22.59 26.08 -5.90
N ARG A 62 -22.21 24.88 -5.46
CA ARG A 62 -21.05 24.67 -4.58
C ARG A 62 -19.76 25.15 -5.23
N ARG A 63 -19.51 24.74 -6.47
CA ARG A 63 -18.32 25.18 -7.21
C ARG A 63 -18.24 26.70 -7.33
N GLN A 64 -19.35 27.35 -7.69
CA GLN A 64 -19.41 28.80 -7.77
C GLN A 64 -19.14 29.45 -6.41
N ALA A 65 -19.75 28.94 -5.34
CA ALA A 65 -19.53 29.42 -3.97
C ALA A 65 -18.08 29.32 -3.54
N VAL A 66 -17.45 28.17 -3.72
CA VAL A 66 -16.04 27.97 -3.32
C VAL A 66 -15.12 28.91 -4.12
N MET A 67 -15.30 29.00 -5.44
CA MET A 67 -14.45 29.86 -6.28
C MET A 67 -14.62 31.34 -5.95
N SER A 68 -15.86 31.81 -5.76
CA SER A 68 -16.11 33.20 -5.34
C SER A 68 -15.61 33.46 -3.93
N SER A 69 -15.67 32.48 -3.02
CA SER A 69 -15.12 32.62 -1.67
C SER A 69 -13.60 32.74 -1.69
N PHE A 70 -12.88 32.01 -2.54
CA PHE A 70 -11.43 32.23 -2.71
C PHE A 70 -11.11 33.63 -3.24
N ALA A 71 -11.92 34.16 -4.17
CA ALA A 71 -11.74 35.52 -4.67
C ALA A 71 -12.08 36.58 -3.61
N ALA A 72 -13.18 36.41 -2.86
CA ALA A 72 -13.57 37.28 -1.76
C ALA A 72 -12.54 37.26 -0.62
N LEU A 73 -11.92 36.10 -0.35
CA LEU A 73 -10.87 35.96 0.66
C LEU A 73 -9.70 36.89 0.41
N GLU A 74 -9.28 37.05 -0.86
CA GLU A 74 -8.21 37.98 -1.20
C GLU A 74 -8.60 39.43 -0.87
N SER A 75 -9.79 39.88 -1.31
CA SER A 75 -10.27 41.24 -1.07
C SER A 75 -10.43 41.54 0.43
N VAL A 76 -11.15 40.67 1.14
CA VAL A 76 -11.42 40.84 2.59
C VAL A 76 -10.13 40.81 3.40
N THR A 77 -9.17 39.94 3.04
CA THR A 77 -7.89 39.88 3.75
C THR A 77 -7.07 41.17 3.56
N GLN A 78 -7.13 41.78 2.37
CA GLN A 78 -6.45 43.05 2.11
C GLN A 78 -7.08 44.21 2.86
N GLU A 79 -8.41 44.28 2.92
CA GLU A 79 -9.15 45.33 3.62
C GLU A 79 -8.96 45.25 5.14
N ASN A 80 -9.06 44.04 5.71
CA ASN A 80 -8.98 43.84 7.16
C ASN A 80 -7.56 43.63 7.68
N ASN A 81 -6.59 43.41 6.78
CA ASN A 81 -5.22 42.99 7.12
C ASN A 81 -5.17 41.72 8.02
N ASP A 82 -6.20 40.87 7.92
CA ASP A 82 -6.34 39.58 8.58
C ASP A 82 -7.36 38.72 7.81
N LEU A 83 -7.33 37.40 8.01
CA LEU A 83 -8.33 36.49 7.45
C LEU A 83 -9.72 36.76 8.06
N PRO A 84 -10.83 36.41 7.37
CA PRO A 84 -12.17 36.58 7.93
C PRO A 84 -12.35 35.74 9.19
N SER A 85 -12.92 36.37 10.21
CA SER A 85 -13.32 35.73 11.48
C SER A 85 -14.69 35.07 11.39
N LEU A 86 -15.15 34.47 12.50
CA LEU A 86 -16.52 33.99 12.60
C LEU A 86 -17.55 35.13 12.55
N GLU A 87 -17.16 36.35 12.95
CA GLU A 87 -18.03 37.52 13.02
C GLU A 87 -18.17 38.22 11.66
N ASP A 88 -17.16 38.12 10.80
CA ASP A 88 -17.14 38.71 9.46
C ASP A 88 -17.90 37.88 8.41
N ALA A 89 -18.58 36.80 8.84
CA ALA A 89 -19.15 35.83 7.90
C ALA A 89 -20.25 36.41 7.02
N ASP A 90 -21.07 37.35 7.52
CA ASP A 90 -22.15 37.96 6.74
C ASP A 90 -21.59 38.94 5.70
N ASP A 91 -20.62 39.77 6.07
CA ASP A 91 -19.93 40.70 5.16
C ASP A 91 -19.15 39.94 4.08
N PHE A 92 -18.48 38.85 4.46
CA PHE A 92 -17.80 37.97 3.51
C PHE A 92 -18.77 37.33 2.51
N VAL A 93 -19.95 36.90 2.96
CA VAL A 93 -20.98 36.34 2.07
C VAL A 93 -21.48 37.39 1.09
N ALA A 94 -21.66 38.64 1.53
CA ALA A 94 -22.05 39.74 0.66
C ALA A 94 -21.02 39.98 -0.45
N GLU A 95 -19.72 39.99 -0.11
CA GLU A 95 -18.64 40.13 -1.08
C GLU A 95 -18.58 38.95 -2.07
N ALA A 96 -18.68 37.72 -1.56
CA ALA A 96 -18.71 36.53 -2.42
C ALA A 96 -19.91 36.53 -3.39
N ASN A 97 -21.08 36.98 -2.94
CA ASN A 97 -22.27 37.15 -3.78
C ASN A 97 -22.05 38.20 -4.87
N ALA A 98 -21.39 39.33 -4.54
CA ALA A 98 -21.14 40.44 -5.46
C ALA A 98 -20.25 40.01 -6.65
N ILE A 99 -19.28 39.13 -6.43
CA ILE A 99 -18.35 38.64 -7.46
C ILE A 99 -19.07 37.90 -8.59
N ILE A 100 -20.11 37.14 -8.28
CA ILE A 100 -20.82 36.31 -9.27
C ILE A 100 -22.25 36.76 -9.56
N GLY A 101 -22.75 37.76 -8.83
CA GLY A 101 -24.13 38.26 -8.96
C GLY A 101 -25.19 37.21 -8.63
N LYS A 102 -24.93 36.33 -7.66
CA LYS A 102 -25.84 35.24 -7.28
C LYS A 102 -26.11 35.34 -5.79
N ASP A 103 -27.36 35.19 -5.39
CA ASP A 103 -27.77 35.10 -3.99
C ASP A 103 -28.73 33.91 -3.85
N SER A 104 -28.30 32.88 -3.13
CA SER A 104 -29.15 31.73 -2.83
C SER A 104 -28.79 31.14 -1.49
N LYS A 105 -29.78 30.57 -0.80
CA LYS A 105 -29.58 29.96 0.52
C LYS A 105 -28.46 28.91 0.55
N ALA A 106 -28.36 28.08 -0.51
CA ALA A 106 -27.32 27.06 -0.61
C ALA A 106 -25.92 27.67 -0.80
N PHE A 107 -25.80 28.67 -1.68
CA PHE A 107 -24.57 29.41 -1.88
C PHE A 107 -24.10 30.10 -0.59
N ASN A 108 -25.00 30.87 0.05
CA ASN A 108 -24.69 31.64 1.26
C ASN A 108 -24.24 30.72 2.41
N ALA A 109 -24.85 29.53 2.53
CA ALA A 109 -24.44 28.54 3.53
C ALA A 109 -23.00 28.03 3.30
N ILE A 110 -22.61 27.82 2.04
CA ILE A 110 -21.25 27.36 1.69
C ILE A 110 -20.23 28.49 1.89
N ALA A 111 -20.52 29.70 1.40
CA ALA A 111 -19.65 30.86 1.56
C ALA A 111 -19.46 31.23 3.05
N SER A 112 -20.54 31.19 3.83
CA SER A 112 -20.48 31.40 5.28
C SER A 112 -19.64 30.32 5.97
N SER A 113 -19.82 29.04 5.60
CA SER A 113 -18.98 27.98 6.17
C SER A 113 -17.51 28.11 5.76
N PHE A 114 -17.21 28.61 4.56
CA PHE A 114 -15.85 28.89 4.11
C PHE A 114 -15.21 29.98 4.98
N ALA A 115 -15.88 31.12 5.14
CA ALA A 115 -15.41 32.24 5.98
C ALA A 115 -15.09 31.76 7.40
N GLN A 116 -16.02 31.01 7.99
CA GLN A 116 -15.87 30.46 9.35
C GLN A 116 -14.72 29.46 9.51
N CYS A 117 -14.16 28.94 8.41
CA CYS A 117 -13.03 28.02 8.43
C CYS A 117 -11.72 28.68 7.99
N ALA A 118 -11.72 29.93 7.53
CA ALA A 118 -10.56 30.55 6.88
C ALA A 118 -9.31 30.62 7.78
N LYS A 119 -9.48 30.91 9.07
CA LYS A 119 -8.38 30.94 10.06
C LYS A 119 -7.93 29.56 10.54
N ALA A 120 -8.67 28.50 10.20
CA ALA A 120 -8.40 27.16 10.72
C ALA A 120 -7.18 26.53 10.06
N LYS A 121 -6.37 25.83 10.87
CA LYS A 121 -5.36 24.89 10.35
C LYS A 121 -5.82 23.47 10.65
N PHE A 122 -6.27 22.77 9.61
CA PHE A 122 -6.79 21.41 9.72
C PHE A 122 -5.78 20.41 9.17
N THR A 123 -5.06 19.74 10.09
CA THR A 123 -3.92 18.87 9.77
C THR A 123 -4.20 17.83 8.68
N PRO A 124 -5.34 17.12 8.64
CA PRO A 124 -5.60 16.14 7.59
C PRO A 124 -5.62 16.74 6.18
N LEU A 125 -6.23 17.92 6.00
CA LEU A 125 -6.25 18.61 4.70
C LEU A 125 -4.86 19.12 4.31
N GLN A 126 -4.06 19.59 5.27
CA GLN A 126 -2.68 20.00 5.00
C GLN A 126 -1.83 18.83 4.50
N ALA A 127 -2.01 17.63 5.07
CA ALA A 127 -1.34 16.43 4.60
C ALA A 127 -1.78 16.06 3.17
N ILE A 128 -3.08 16.08 2.88
CA ILE A 128 -3.64 15.79 1.55
C ILE A 128 -3.10 16.76 0.50
N TYR A 129 -3.25 18.07 0.71
CA TYR A 129 -2.79 19.08 -0.26
C TYR A 129 -1.27 19.13 -0.38
N GLY A 130 -0.53 18.85 0.70
CA GLY A 130 0.93 18.70 0.64
C GLY A 130 1.35 17.52 -0.24
N ALA A 131 0.69 16.38 -0.10
CA ALA A 131 0.95 15.20 -0.94
C ALA A 131 0.56 15.43 -2.41
N LEU A 132 -0.61 16.03 -2.67
CA LEU A 132 -1.04 16.38 -4.02
C LEU A 132 -0.08 17.36 -4.68
N GLY A 133 0.32 18.43 -3.98
CA GLY A 133 1.28 19.41 -4.50
C GLY A 133 2.64 18.79 -4.81
N ALA A 134 3.14 17.92 -3.92
CA ALA A 134 4.39 17.18 -4.16
C ALA A 134 4.28 16.28 -5.40
N GLN A 135 3.16 15.55 -5.54
CA GLN A 135 2.94 14.69 -6.69
C GLN A 135 2.82 15.50 -8.00
N GLU A 136 2.07 16.59 -8.03
CA GLU A 136 1.97 17.46 -9.22
C GLU A 136 3.33 18.07 -9.60
N ALA A 137 4.17 18.43 -8.63
CA ALA A 137 5.53 18.89 -8.90
C ALA A 137 6.38 17.80 -9.58
N LEU A 138 6.26 16.54 -9.15
CA LEU A 138 6.92 15.41 -9.81
C LEU A 138 6.40 15.20 -11.22
N LYS A 139 5.08 15.29 -11.45
CA LYS A 139 4.50 15.19 -12.81
C LYS A 139 5.04 16.27 -13.73
N ALA A 140 5.11 17.51 -13.25
CA ALA A 140 5.65 18.63 -14.01
C ALA A 140 7.15 18.45 -14.34
N ALA A 141 7.94 17.95 -13.39
CA ALA A 141 9.37 17.75 -13.58
C ALA A 141 9.72 16.54 -14.48
N THR A 142 8.87 15.51 -14.51
CA THR A 142 9.19 14.23 -15.17
C THR A 142 8.39 13.97 -16.44
N GLY A 143 7.25 14.63 -16.63
CA GLY A 143 6.27 14.29 -17.67
C GLY A 143 5.58 12.93 -17.45
N LEU A 144 5.72 12.33 -16.26
CA LEU A 144 5.10 11.05 -15.91
C LEU A 144 3.74 11.30 -15.21
N TYR A 145 2.72 10.52 -15.59
CA TYR A 145 1.31 10.64 -15.17
C TYR A 145 0.54 11.82 -15.75
N ASN A 146 -0.80 11.74 -15.65
CA ASN A 146 -1.68 12.83 -16.04
C ASN A 146 -1.74 13.89 -14.91
N PRO A 147 -1.43 15.15 -15.19
CA PRO A 147 -1.57 16.24 -14.22
C PRO A 147 -3.02 16.62 -13.99
N ILE A 148 -3.30 17.27 -12.85
CA ILE A 148 -4.59 17.91 -12.60
C ILE A 148 -4.80 19.03 -13.63
N ARG A 149 -5.95 19.05 -14.29
CA ARG A 149 -6.28 20.04 -15.35
C ARG A 149 -7.62 20.72 -15.04
N GLN A 150 -7.67 21.85 -14.34
CA GLN A 150 -6.57 22.64 -13.75
C GLN A 150 -6.86 22.94 -12.28
N PHE A 151 -8.13 23.08 -11.93
CA PHE A 151 -8.59 23.23 -10.55
C PHE A 151 -9.00 21.87 -9.98
N LEU A 152 -8.62 21.62 -8.73
CA LEU A 152 -9.12 20.52 -7.91
C LEU A 152 -9.73 21.13 -6.66
N LEU A 153 -11.04 21.01 -6.50
CA LEU A 153 -11.76 21.53 -5.35
C LEU A 153 -12.13 20.36 -4.45
N TYR A 154 -11.49 20.26 -3.29
CA TYR A 154 -11.81 19.25 -2.29
C TYR A 154 -12.18 19.89 -0.95
N ASP A 155 -13.33 19.48 -0.41
CA ASP A 155 -13.82 19.86 0.91
C ASP A 155 -14.36 18.63 1.67
N CYS A 156 -14.30 18.70 3.00
CA CYS A 156 -14.80 17.68 3.92
C CYS A 156 -15.73 18.30 4.97
N ASP A 157 -16.70 19.11 4.52
CA ASP A 157 -17.66 19.80 5.38
C ASP A 157 -18.50 18.87 6.28
N GLU A 158 -18.55 17.56 5.96
CA GLU A 158 -19.14 16.51 6.78
C GLU A 158 -18.57 16.46 8.18
N VAL A 159 -17.27 16.77 8.34
CA VAL A 159 -16.57 16.81 9.64
C VAL A 159 -17.21 17.83 10.59
N LEU A 160 -17.87 18.85 10.03
CA LEU A 160 -18.43 19.96 10.79
C LEU A 160 -19.90 19.72 11.18
N LYS A 161 -20.52 18.65 10.68
CA LYS A 161 -21.92 18.30 11.00
C LYS A 161 -22.09 18.09 12.50
N GLY A 162 -23.05 18.80 13.10
CA GLY A 162 -23.35 18.73 14.54
C GLY A 162 -22.40 19.52 15.45
N ILE A 163 -21.40 20.22 14.89
CA ILE A 163 -20.52 21.11 15.65
C ILE A 163 -21.16 22.50 15.74
N LYS A 164 -21.46 22.94 16.97
CA LYS A 164 -21.93 24.31 17.23
C LYS A 164 -20.73 25.25 17.25
N ARG A 165 -20.52 25.99 16.16
CA ARG A 165 -19.54 27.08 16.06
C ARG A 165 -20.14 28.29 16.79
N LYS A 166 -19.72 28.52 18.04
CA LYS A 166 -19.99 29.80 18.70
C LYS A 166 -18.84 30.74 18.36
N ALA A 167 -19.13 32.03 18.19
CA ALA A 167 -18.12 33.08 18.30
C ALA A 167 -17.34 32.80 19.60
N LEU A 168 -16.04 32.55 19.46
CA LEU A 168 -15.21 32.20 20.59
C LEU A 168 -14.90 33.51 21.31
N ASP A 169 -15.17 33.56 22.62
CA ASP A 169 -15.02 34.77 23.45
C ASP A 169 -13.59 35.39 23.43
N ASP A 170 -12.61 34.69 22.83
CA ASP A 170 -11.25 35.18 22.57
C ASP A 170 -10.63 34.43 21.37
N GLU A 171 -10.92 34.88 20.14
CA GLU A 171 -10.33 34.32 18.91
C GLU A 171 -8.80 34.46 18.88
N SER A 172 -8.23 35.48 19.55
CA SER A 172 -6.80 35.78 19.50
C SER A 172 -5.92 34.66 20.09
N ASN A 173 -6.49 33.83 20.96
CA ASN A 173 -5.80 32.74 21.65
C ASN A 173 -6.20 31.33 21.15
N ILE A 174 -6.96 31.22 20.06
CA ILE A 174 -7.42 29.92 19.53
C ILE A 174 -6.92 29.73 18.11
N SER A 175 -6.08 28.71 17.92
CA SER A 175 -5.50 28.36 16.63
C SER A 175 -5.71 26.88 16.28
N GLY A 176 -5.42 26.54 15.03
CA GLY A 176 -5.46 25.17 14.54
C GLY A 176 -6.86 24.57 14.50
N MET A 177 -6.96 23.26 14.71
CA MET A 177 -8.23 22.53 14.66
C MET A 177 -9.24 22.96 15.73
N LYS A 178 -8.74 23.49 16.86
CA LYS A 178 -9.59 23.97 17.95
C LYS A 178 -10.48 25.15 17.51
N TYR A 179 -10.04 25.94 16.52
CA TYR A 179 -10.81 27.05 15.97
C TYR A 179 -12.15 26.57 15.41
N ILE A 180 -12.16 25.51 14.61
CA ILE A 180 -13.37 24.99 13.96
C ILE A 180 -14.07 23.87 14.75
N LEU A 181 -13.33 23.01 15.45
CA LEU A 181 -13.92 21.86 16.15
C LEU A 181 -14.30 22.18 17.61
N GLY A 182 -13.75 23.25 18.17
CA GLY A 182 -13.98 23.66 19.54
C GLY A 182 -13.31 22.79 20.60
N LYS A 183 -13.28 23.30 21.83
CA LYS A 183 -12.60 22.67 22.98
C LYS A 183 -13.15 21.29 23.32
N LYS A 184 -14.46 21.06 23.14
CA LYS A 184 -15.10 19.77 23.46
C LYS A 184 -14.52 18.63 22.62
N VAL A 185 -14.41 18.84 21.30
CA VAL A 185 -13.88 17.83 20.37
C VAL A 185 -12.38 17.62 20.62
N MET A 186 -11.60 18.69 20.76
CA MET A 186 -10.16 18.57 21.04
C MET A 186 -9.87 17.87 22.37
N ASN A 187 -10.68 18.11 23.41
CA ASN A 187 -10.56 17.40 24.68
C ASN A 187 -10.88 15.91 24.56
N LYS A 188 -11.79 15.53 23.64
CA LYS A 188 -12.12 14.14 23.35
C LYS A 188 -10.98 13.46 22.60
N LEU A 189 -10.47 14.09 21.53
CA LEU A 189 -9.32 13.59 20.74
C LEU A 189 -8.10 13.34 21.63
N SER A 190 -7.74 14.32 22.46
CA SER A 190 -6.59 14.20 23.35
C SER A 190 -6.75 13.17 24.47
N SER A 191 -7.97 12.74 24.80
CA SER A 191 -8.20 11.66 25.76
C SER A 191 -8.46 10.30 25.12
N GLN A 192 -8.35 10.16 23.79
CA GLN A 192 -8.54 8.86 23.13
C GLN A 192 -7.37 7.90 23.41
N LYS A 193 -7.69 6.61 23.58
CA LYS A 193 -6.74 5.50 23.49
C LYS A 193 -6.78 4.93 22.07
N VAL A 194 -5.75 5.19 21.28
CA VAL A 194 -5.67 4.79 19.87
C VAL A 194 -4.66 3.65 19.72
N PHE A 195 -5.04 2.58 19.03
CA PHE A 195 -4.13 1.50 18.68
C PHE A 195 -3.74 1.60 17.20
N VAL A 196 -2.44 1.75 16.93
CA VAL A 196 -1.87 1.81 15.58
C VAL A 196 -1.15 0.51 15.28
N VAL A 197 -1.52 -0.14 14.19
CA VAL A 197 -0.95 -1.44 13.79
C VAL A 197 -0.05 -1.23 12.59
N GLY A 198 1.25 -1.21 12.81
CA GLY A 198 2.28 -0.91 11.82
C GLY A 198 2.79 0.53 11.89
N SER A 199 4.10 0.68 11.69
CA SER A 199 4.83 1.96 11.62
C SER A 199 5.60 2.12 10.31
N GLY A 200 5.13 1.44 9.26
CA GLY A 200 5.59 1.62 7.87
C GLY A 200 5.24 3.00 7.29
N ALA A 201 5.12 3.08 5.96
CA ALA A 201 4.88 4.36 5.28
C ALA A 201 3.59 5.07 5.77
N ILE A 202 2.47 4.32 5.78
CA ILE A 202 1.19 4.81 6.30
C ILE A 202 1.29 5.11 7.80
N GLY A 203 1.92 4.23 8.57
CA GLY A 203 2.04 4.37 10.02
C GLY A 203 2.81 5.63 10.42
N CYS A 204 3.91 5.94 9.74
CA CYS A 204 4.68 7.17 9.95
C CYS A 204 3.83 8.44 9.73
N GLU A 205 3.03 8.46 8.65
CA GLU A 205 2.12 9.57 8.33
C GLU A 205 0.97 9.69 9.33
N LEU A 206 0.36 8.57 9.73
CA LEU A 206 -0.66 8.53 10.78
C LEU A 206 -0.12 9.07 12.09
N LEU A 207 1.03 8.57 12.55
CA LEU A 207 1.67 9.02 13.79
C LEU A 207 1.96 10.53 13.75
N LYS A 208 2.60 11.03 12.69
CA LYS A 208 2.82 12.48 12.49
C LYS A 208 1.50 13.27 12.65
N ASN A 209 0.43 12.81 12.00
CA ASN A 209 -0.87 13.48 12.08
C ASN A 209 -1.47 13.40 13.49
N LEU A 210 -1.41 12.25 14.17
CA LEU A 210 -1.88 12.09 15.55
C LEU A 210 -1.16 13.05 16.51
N ALA A 211 0.17 13.18 16.38
CA ALA A 211 0.96 14.14 17.15
C ALA A 211 0.53 15.59 16.90
N ALA A 212 0.37 15.97 15.63
CA ALA A 212 -0.05 17.32 15.25
C ALA A 212 -1.49 17.66 15.65
N MET A 213 -2.34 16.64 15.88
CA MET A 213 -3.71 16.77 16.36
C MET A 213 -3.87 16.64 17.88
N ASP A 214 -2.76 16.51 18.63
CA ASP A 214 -2.74 16.27 20.08
C ASP A 214 -3.52 15.01 20.53
N VAL A 215 -3.66 14.00 19.65
CA VAL A 215 -4.40 12.77 19.97
C VAL A 215 -3.69 11.97 21.07
N GLY A 216 -4.45 11.49 22.06
CA GLY A 216 -3.91 10.67 23.16
C GLY A 216 -2.97 11.39 24.14
N THR A 217 -2.81 12.72 24.06
CA THR A 217 -1.87 13.48 24.91
C THR A 217 -2.35 13.71 26.36
N ARG A 218 -3.63 13.49 26.67
CA ARG A 218 -4.20 13.63 28.03
C ARG A 218 -4.16 12.30 28.79
N HIS A 219 -2.96 11.85 29.14
CA HIS A 219 -2.74 10.58 29.87
C HIS A 219 -3.50 10.47 31.19
N LYS A 220 -3.64 11.58 31.94
CA LYS A 220 -4.44 11.60 33.19
C LYS A 220 -5.93 11.34 32.97
N LYS A 221 -6.40 11.31 31.72
CA LYS A 221 -7.78 11.00 31.31
C LYS A 221 -7.86 9.75 30.44
N GLY A 222 -6.82 8.90 30.45
CA GLY A 222 -6.79 7.64 29.71
C GLY A 222 -6.29 7.75 28.27
N GLY A 223 -5.90 8.95 27.81
CA GLY A 223 -5.35 9.11 26.47
C GLY A 223 -4.00 8.44 26.31
N SER A 224 -3.81 7.69 25.23
CA SER A 224 -2.53 7.08 24.86
C SER A 224 -2.52 6.64 23.40
N ILE A 225 -1.33 6.52 22.83
CA ILE A 225 -1.13 5.89 21.52
C ILE A 225 -0.39 4.57 21.78
N ILE A 226 -0.98 3.46 21.36
CA ILE A 226 -0.37 2.14 21.42
C ILE A 226 0.08 1.81 20.01
N LEU A 227 1.33 1.38 19.84
CA LEU A 227 1.90 1.08 18.53
C LEU A 227 2.55 -0.30 18.56
N THR A 228 2.29 -1.10 17.54
CA THR A 228 3.04 -2.35 17.32
C THR A 228 3.60 -2.43 15.91
N ASP A 229 4.83 -2.88 15.80
CA ASP A 229 5.50 -3.21 14.54
C ASP A 229 6.68 -4.13 14.83
N MET A 230 6.70 -5.30 14.19
CA MET A 230 7.72 -6.32 14.41
C MET A 230 9.01 -6.09 13.61
N ASP A 231 8.97 -5.18 12.63
CA ASP A 231 10.09 -4.99 11.72
C ASP A 231 11.17 -4.06 12.29
N THR A 232 12.36 -4.20 11.71
CA THR A 232 13.45 -3.24 11.87
C THR A 232 13.53 -2.28 10.68
N ILE A 233 14.19 -1.15 10.87
CA ILE A 233 14.34 -0.12 9.84
C ILE A 233 15.41 -0.55 8.83
N GLU A 234 15.06 -0.56 7.56
CA GLU A 234 16.00 -0.75 6.46
C GLU A 234 16.30 0.52 5.68
N LYS A 235 17.42 0.56 4.96
CA LYS A 235 17.78 1.71 4.09
C LYS A 235 16.69 2.01 3.06
N SER A 236 16.08 0.97 2.48
CA SER A 236 15.00 1.06 1.48
C SER A 236 13.76 1.79 2.02
N ASN A 237 13.55 1.76 3.34
CA ASN A 237 12.37 2.30 4.01
C ASN A 237 12.41 3.83 4.11
N LEU A 238 13.61 4.41 4.24
CA LEU A 238 13.83 5.85 4.46
C LEU A 238 13.26 6.74 3.34
N SER A 239 13.07 6.18 2.14
CA SER A 239 12.45 6.86 1.00
C SER A 239 11.00 7.32 1.25
N ARG A 240 10.28 6.66 2.15
CA ARG A 240 8.83 6.86 2.38
C ARG A 240 8.41 6.83 3.86
N GLN A 241 9.27 6.37 4.76
CA GLN A 241 9.02 6.33 6.20
C GLN A 241 9.70 7.51 6.88
N LEU A 242 9.08 8.69 6.75
CA LEU A 242 9.66 10.00 7.08
C LEU A 242 10.06 10.22 8.55
N LEU A 243 9.63 9.36 9.48
CA LEU A 243 10.00 9.47 10.89
C LEU A 243 11.45 9.01 11.14
N PHE A 244 11.97 8.13 10.27
CA PHE A 244 13.26 7.48 10.46
C PHE A 244 14.39 8.23 9.76
N ARG A 245 15.61 8.07 10.29
CA ARG A 245 16.85 8.63 9.73
C ARG A 245 17.86 7.53 9.47
N ASP A 246 18.95 7.89 8.80
CA ASP A 246 20.01 6.94 8.48
C ASP A 246 20.62 6.28 9.71
N GLY A 247 20.75 7.03 10.80
CA GLY A 247 21.23 6.51 12.09
C GLY A 247 20.24 5.61 12.83
N ASP A 248 19.03 5.42 12.31
CA ASP A 248 18.02 4.52 12.88
C ASP A 248 17.99 3.16 12.19
N VAL A 249 18.76 2.96 11.12
CA VAL A 249 18.82 1.67 10.40
C VAL A 249 19.24 0.55 11.35
N GLY A 250 18.48 -0.55 11.33
CA GLY A 250 18.64 -1.70 12.22
C GLY A 250 17.88 -1.61 13.55
N LYS A 251 17.34 -0.44 13.93
CA LYS A 251 16.47 -0.32 15.11
C LYS A 251 15.06 -0.85 14.81
N CYS A 252 14.35 -1.29 15.85
CA CYS A 252 12.92 -1.62 15.74
C CYS A 252 12.12 -0.37 15.32
N LYS A 253 11.23 -0.52 14.32
CA LYS A 253 10.46 0.60 13.79
C LYS A 253 9.57 1.25 14.86
N SER A 254 8.92 0.45 15.70
CA SER A 254 8.01 0.94 16.75
C SER A 254 8.71 1.83 17.78
N THR A 255 9.86 1.39 18.32
CA THR A 255 10.66 2.16 19.28
C THR A 255 11.23 3.44 18.65
N ALA A 256 11.79 3.36 17.44
CA ALA A 256 12.31 4.53 16.75
C ALA A 256 11.19 5.55 16.41
N ALA A 257 9.97 5.08 16.13
CA ALA A 257 8.83 5.93 15.87
C ALA A 257 8.40 6.69 17.12
N GLU A 258 8.46 6.08 18.32
CA GLU A 258 8.21 6.79 19.57
C GLU A 258 9.21 7.92 19.80
N GLU A 259 10.51 7.67 19.62
CA GLU A 259 11.53 8.73 19.75
C GLU A 259 11.27 9.88 18.76
N ALA A 260 10.88 9.57 17.52
CA ALA A 260 10.53 10.56 16.52
C ALA A 260 9.28 11.37 16.91
N MET A 261 8.27 10.70 17.44
CA MET A 261 7.02 11.31 17.89
C MET A 261 7.21 12.24 19.09
N GLN A 262 8.07 11.86 20.04
CA GLN A 262 8.42 12.71 21.17
C GLN A 262 9.19 13.97 20.72
N ARG A 263 9.99 13.90 19.65
CA ARG A 263 10.62 15.08 19.03
C ARG A 263 9.60 16.00 18.38
N LEU A 264 8.55 15.45 17.74
CA LEU A 264 7.49 16.22 17.09
C LEU A 264 6.55 16.89 18.09
N ASN A 265 6.14 16.17 19.13
CA ASN A 265 5.27 16.67 20.19
C ASN A 265 5.65 16.03 21.53
N PRO A 266 6.38 16.73 22.41
CA PRO A 266 6.81 16.20 23.72
C PRO A 266 5.68 15.79 24.67
N LYS A 267 4.43 16.14 24.37
CA LYS A 267 3.25 15.72 25.15
C LYS A 267 2.78 14.32 24.77
N VAL A 268 3.19 13.80 23.62
CA VAL A 268 2.83 12.43 23.20
C VAL A 268 3.62 11.45 24.05
N LYS A 269 2.91 10.46 24.60
CA LYS A 269 3.50 9.25 25.15
C LYS A 269 2.90 8.05 24.44
N MET A 270 3.77 7.12 24.10
CA MET A 270 3.41 5.93 23.37
C MET A 270 3.68 4.69 24.23
N ASP A 271 2.92 3.64 23.96
CA ASP A 271 3.15 2.30 24.45
C ASP A 271 3.53 1.45 23.24
N THR A 272 4.84 1.19 23.09
CA THR A 272 5.41 0.59 21.87
C THR A 272 5.73 -0.89 22.06
N HIS A 273 5.37 -1.67 21.06
CA HIS A 273 5.51 -3.13 21.03
C HIS A 273 6.19 -3.57 19.74
N THR A 274 6.91 -4.69 19.82
CA THR A 274 7.55 -5.35 18.66
C THR A 274 6.86 -6.66 18.29
N SER A 275 5.67 -6.89 18.83
CA SER A 275 4.93 -8.14 18.66
C SER A 275 4.25 -8.17 17.29
N LYS A 276 4.38 -9.30 16.59
CA LYS A 276 3.57 -9.58 15.40
C LYS A 276 2.12 -9.72 15.81
N VAL A 277 1.24 -9.13 15.03
CA VAL A 277 -0.21 -9.32 15.15
C VAL A 277 -0.60 -10.54 14.31
N GLY A 278 -1.34 -11.48 14.90
CA GLY A 278 -1.80 -12.71 14.24
C GLY A 278 -2.30 -13.75 15.24
N ASP A 279 -2.65 -14.93 14.73
CA ASP A 279 -3.33 -16.00 15.49
C ASP A 279 -2.48 -16.66 16.57
N ASP A 280 -1.15 -16.49 16.56
CA ASP A 280 -0.29 -16.98 17.63
C ASP A 280 -0.25 -16.00 18.81
N VAL A 281 -1.33 -16.05 19.61
CA VAL A 281 -1.58 -15.11 20.73
C VAL A 281 -1.01 -15.63 22.05
N THR A 282 -0.32 -16.78 22.08
CA THR A 282 0.10 -17.41 23.34
C THR A 282 1.18 -16.56 24.03
N GLY A 283 0.80 -15.79 25.05
CA GLY A 283 1.67 -14.84 25.73
C GLY A 283 1.81 -13.47 25.04
N SER A 284 0.94 -13.16 24.08
CA SER A 284 0.90 -11.85 23.43
C SER A 284 0.36 -10.76 24.37
N TYR A 285 0.87 -9.53 24.22
CA TYR A 285 0.36 -8.34 24.92
C TYR A 285 -1.08 -7.99 24.52
N PHE A 286 -1.52 -8.39 23.32
CA PHE A 286 -2.83 -8.05 22.75
C PHE A 286 -3.91 -9.08 23.07
N ASP A 287 -3.95 -9.50 24.33
CA ASP A 287 -4.92 -10.47 24.86
C ASP A 287 -6.33 -9.87 25.05
N ASP A 288 -7.27 -10.68 25.54
CA ASP A 288 -8.63 -10.23 25.84
C ASP A 288 -8.65 -9.04 26.81
N LYS A 289 -7.69 -8.99 27.74
CA LYS A 289 -7.57 -7.89 28.69
C LYS A 289 -7.23 -6.60 27.96
N PHE A 290 -6.28 -6.59 27.02
CA PHE A 290 -5.99 -5.42 26.18
C PHE A 290 -7.22 -4.88 25.45
N TRP A 291 -7.98 -5.76 24.78
CA TRP A 291 -9.16 -5.36 24.02
C TRP A 291 -10.30 -4.86 24.93
N SER A 292 -10.45 -5.47 26.11
CA SER A 292 -11.44 -5.08 27.13
C SER A 292 -11.07 -3.80 27.90
N ASP A 293 -9.78 -3.57 28.20
CA ASP A 293 -9.21 -2.39 28.87
C ASP A 293 -9.24 -1.12 27.99
N GLY A 294 -9.81 -1.24 26.78
CA GLY A 294 -10.49 -0.14 26.12
C GLY A 294 -9.60 0.67 25.20
N VAL A 295 -9.25 0.11 24.05
CA VAL A 295 -8.95 0.90 22.84
C VAL A 295 -10.25 1.56 22.35
N ASP A 296 -10.19 2.83 21.97
CA ASP A 296 -11.32 3.57 21.41
C ASP A 296 -11.43 3.36 19.89
N VAL A 297 -10.29 3.43 19.19
CA VAL A 297 -10.18 3.29 17.73
C VAL A 297 -8.89 2.57 17.36
N VAL A 298 -8.97 1.66 16.39
CA VAL A 298 -7.83 0.98 15.77
C VAL A 298 -7.54 1.61 14.41
N LEU A 299 -6.26 1.84 14.12
CA LEU A 299 -5.78 2.41 12.86
C LEU A 299 -4.78 1.43 12.22
N ASN A 300 -5.16 0.83 11.10
CA ASN A 300 -4.28 -0.08 10.36
C ASN A 300 -3.31 0.70 9.47
N ALA A 301 -2.06 0.25 9.49
CA ALA A 301 -0.98 0.65 8.60
C ALA A 301 -0.22 -0.59 8.10
N LEU A 302 -0.97 -1.63 7.75
CA LEU A 302 -0.51 -2.95 7.37
C LEU A 302 -0.21 -3.06 5.87
N ASP A 303 0.57 -4.05 5.48
CA ASP A 303 0.99 -4.30 4.09
C ASP A 303 0.49 -5.63 3.52
N ASN A 304 -0.14 -6.48 4.33
CA ASN A 304 -0.66 -7.78 3.94
C ASN A 304 -2.13 -7.94 4.35
N VAL A 305 -2.87 -8.79 3.62
CA VAL A 305 -4.31 -9.00 3.81
C VAL A 305 -4.60 -9.84 5.06
N GLU A 306 -3.75 -10.82 5.36
CA GLU A 306 -3.89 -11.70 6.53
C GLU A 306 -3.98 -10.91 7.85
N ALA A 307 -3.03 -10.01 8.09
CA ALA A 307 -3.03 -9.16 9.28
C ALA A 307 -4.23 -8.19 9.31
N ARG A 308 -4.69 -7.71 8.15
CA ARG A 308 -5.90 -6.86 8.07
C ARG A 308 -7.13 -7.63 8.52
N LEU A 309 -7.30 -8.85 8.03
CA LEU A 309 -8.42 -9.74 8.39
C LEU A 309 -8.39 -10.10 9.88
N PHE A 310 -7.20 -10.35 10.44
CA PHE A 310 -7.04 -10.59 11.87
C PHE A 310 -7.46 -9.38 12.70
N ILE A 311 -6.98 -8.17 12.38
CA ILE A 311 -7.38 -6.98 13.13
C ILE A 311 -8.88 -6.67 12.97
N ASP A 312 -9.44 -6.86 11.77
CA ASP A 312 -10.88 -6.72 11.53
C ASP A 312 -11.68 -7.67 12.44
N SER A 313 -11.30 -8.96 12.50
CA SER A 313 -11.99 -9.94 13.35
C SER A 313 -11.93 -9.55 14.83
N GLN A 314 -10.79 -9.08 15.31
CA GLN A 314 -10.64 -8.58 16.68
C GLN A 314 -11.50 -7.32 16.92
N CYS A 315 -11.56 -6.39 15.98
CA CYS A 315 -12.39 -5.19 16.08
C CYS A 315 -13.88 -5.53 16.10
N VAL A 316 -14.33 -6.46 15.27
CA VAL A 316 -15.72 -6.94 15.24
C VAL A 316 -16.09 -7.61 16.56
N ALA A 317 -15.26 -8.55 17.04
CA ALA A 317 -15.48 -9.27 18.29
C ALA A 317 -15.57 -8.33 19.50
N ASN A 318 -14.74 -7.29 19.52
CA ASN A 318 -14.63 -6.34 20.63
C ASN A 318 -15.40 -5.02 20.41
N GLN A 319 -16.18 -4.91 19.33
CA GLN A 319 -16.98 -3.74 18.98
C GLN A 319 -16.16 -2.44 18.93
N LYS A 320 -14.98 -2.50 18.32
CA LYS A 320 -14.06 -1.38 18.16
C LYS A 320 -14.16 -0.77 16.76
N ALA A 321 -14.04 0.55 16.68
CA ALA A 321 -13.95 1.21 15.39
C ALA A 321 -12.58 0.96 14.76
N LEU A 322 -12.57 0.76 13.45
CA LEU A 322 -11.36 0.50 12.67
C LEU A 322 -11.29 1.48 11.49
N VAL A 323 -10.10 2.02 11.26
CA VAL A 323 -9.77 2.74 10.03
C VAL A 323 -8.66 1.98 9.33
N ASP A 324 -8.94 1.46 8.14
CA ASP A 324 -7.97 0.78 7.29
C ASP A 324 -7.55 1.67 6.13
N ALA A 325 -6.28 1.58 5.76
CA ALA A 325 -5.73 2.24 4.59
C ALA A 325 -4.73 1.33 3.86
N GLY A 326 -4.73 1.44 2.54
CA GLY A 326 -3.84 0.70 1.64
C GLY A 326 -3.26 1.61 0.57
N THR A 327 -2.07 1.27 0.07
CA THR A 327 -1.43 1.98 -1.05
C THR A 327 -0.76 1.00 -2.01
N LEU A 328 -0.81 1.31 -3.30
CA LEU A 328 -0.11 0.57 -4.35
C LEU A 328 0.38 1.56 -5.42
N GLY A 329 1.66 1.93 -5.35
CA GLY A 329 2.22 2.97 -6.22
C GLY A 329 1.50 4.31 -6.01
N ALA A 330 0.90 4.85 -7.08
CA ALA A 330 0.13 6.09 -7.02
C ALA A 330 -1.35 5.90 -6.61
N LYS A 331 -1.78 4.66 -6.32
CA LYS A 331 -3.14 4.34 -5.87
C LYS A 331 -3.17 4.26 -4.34
N GLY A 332 -4.31 4.60 -3.76
CA GLY A 332 -4.60 4.34 -2.35
C GLY A 332 -6.10 4.24 -2.10
N ASN A 333 -6.44 3.61 -0.99
CA ASN A 333 -7.81 3.45 -0.51
C ASN A 333 -7.85 3.67 1.01
N VAL A 334 -9.03 4.07 1.51
CA VAL A 334 -9.33 4.19 2.93
C VAL A 334 -10.71 3.58 3.16
N GLN A 335 -10.85 2.77 4.21
CA GLN A 335 -12.12 2.20 4.65
C GLN A 335 -12.30 2.48 6.14
N VAL A 336 -13.51 2.89 6.52
CA VAL A 336 -13.86 3.16 7.92
C VAL A 336 -14.93 2.16 8.35
N VAL A 337 -14.63 1.37 9.37
CA VAL A 337 -15.54 0.39 9.97
C VAL A 337 -16.05 0.95 11.30
N VAL A 338 -17.36 1.17 11.38
CA VAL A 338 -18.04 1.70 12.57
C VAL A 338 -18.92 0.59 13.18
N PRO A 339 -18.70 0.22 14.46
CA PRO A 339 -19.45 -0.85 15.11
C PRO A 339 -20.96 -0.61 15.01
N ARG A 340 -21.68 -1.66 14.58
CA ARG A 340 -23.15 -1.67 14.43
C ARG A 340 -23.71 -0.65 13.42
N GLN A 341 -22.88 -0.11 12.54
CA GLN A 341 -23.30 0.85 11.53
C GLN A 341 -22.82 0.51 10.11
N SER A 342 -21.57 0.09 9.95
CA SER A 342 -21.04 -0.35 8.66
C SER A 342 -20.80 -1.86 8.64
N GLU A 343 -20.57 -2.40 7.45
CA GLU A 343 -19.94 -3.71 7.29
C GLU A 343 -18.47 -3.68 7.75
N SER A 344 -17.89 -4.86 7.97
CA SER A 344 -16.48 -5.02 8.34
C SER A 344 -15.58 -5.09 7.10
N TYR A 345 -14.27 -5.01 7.27
CA TYR A 345 -13.33 -5.16 6.15
C TYR A 345 -13.52 -6.52 5.44
N ALA A 346 -13.66 -7.60 6.21
CA ALA A 346 -13.83 -8.96 5.69
C ALA A 346 -15.19 -9.23 5.03
N SER A 347 -16.14 -8.28 5.06
CA SER A 347 -17.47 -8.45 4.45
C SER A 347 -17.43 -8.40 2.93
N SER A 348 -16.38 -7.80 2.35
CA SER A 348 -16.10 -7.78 0.92
C SER A 348 -14.84 -8.58 0.61
N SER A 349 -14.82 -9.26 -0.54
CA SER A 349 -13.64 -10.02 -0.98
C SER A 349 -12.88 -9.26 -2.04
N ASP A 350 -11.59 -9.06 -1.80
CA ASP A 350 -10.66 -8.59 -2.82
C ASP A 350 -10.35 -9.73 -3.82
N PRO A 351 -10.03 -9.41 -5.09
CA PRO A 351 -9.56 -10.41 -6.04
C PRO A 351 -8.30 -11.11 -5.49
N PRO A 352 -8.21 -12.44 -5.55
CA PRO A 352 -7.01 -13.15 -5.13
C PRO A 352 -5.83 -12.77 -6.03
N ASP A 353 -4.62 -12.88 -5.48
CA ASP A 353 -3.42 -12.73 -6.28
C ASP A 353 -3.42 -13.75 -7.44
N PRO A 354 -3.05 -13.34 -8.66
CA PRO A 354 -3.03 -14.24 -9.80
C PRO A 354 -2.01 -15.36 -9.58
N THR A 355 -2.50 -16.59 -9.50
CA THR A 355 -1.64 -17.78 -9.39
C THR A 355 -1.26 -18.29 -10.78
N ILE A 356 0.02 -18.56 -10.98
CA ILE A 356 0.51 -19.14 -12.23
C ILE A 356 0.30 -20.66 -12.17
N PRO A 357 -0.36 -21.29 -13.15
CA PRO A 357 -0.53 -22.74 -13.16
C PRO A 357 0.82 -23.47 -13.13
N VAL A 358 0.91 -24.53 -12.32
CA VAL A 358 2.16 -25.30 -12.12
C VAL A 358 2.72 -25.84 -13.45
N CYS A 359 1.85 -26.27 -14.38
CA CYS A 359 2.28 -26.74 -15.70
C CYS A 359 2.98 -25.64 -16.52
N THR A 360 2.48 -24.40 -16.44
CA THR A 360 3.08 -23.23 -17.08
C THR A 360 4.45 -22.91 -16.48
N LEU A 361 4.59 -22.99 -15.14
CA LEU A 361 5.87 -22.77 -14.47
C LEU A 361 6.91 -23.84 -14.81
N LYS A 362 6.50 -25.11 -14.88
CA LYS A 362 7.42 -26.24 -15.04
C LYS A 362 7.85 -26.47 -16.49
N HIS A 363 6.95 -26.29 -17.47
CA HIS A 363 7.22 -26.75 -18.84
C HIS A 363 7.05 -25.65 -19.91
N PHE A 364 6.11 -24.73 -19.72
CA PHE A 364 5.71 -23.79 -20.79
C PHE A 364 5.70 -22.32 -20.32
N PRO A 365 6.80 -21.76 -19.81
CA PRO A 365 6.86 -20.35 -19.46
C PRO A 365 6.86 -19.49 -20.72
N TYR A 366 6.02 -18.46 -20.75
CA TYR A 366 5.92 -17.53 -21.89
C TYR A 366 6.04 -16.05 -21.51
N GLU A 367 6.05 -15.74 -20.22
CA GLU A 367 6.32 -14.43 -19.66
C GLU A 367 7.51 -14.49 -18.69
N ILE A 368 8.21 -13.37 -18.53
CA ILE A 368 9.36 -13.26 -17.62
C ILE A 368 8.97 -13.52 -16.16
N SER A 369 7.73 -13.17 -15.78
CA SER A 369 7.15 -13.46 -14.47
C SER A 369 7.18 -14.95 -14.13
N HIS A 370 6.93 -15.82 -15.12
CA HIS A 370 6.93 -17.27 -14.93
C HIS A 370 8.33 -17.80 -14.62
N THR A 371 9.34 -17.35 -15.36
CA THR A 371 10.74 -17.76 -15.12
C THR A 371 11.28 -17.18 -13.81
N ILE A 372 10.85 -15.99 -13.41
CA ILE A 372 11.19 -15.40 -12.10
C ILE A 372 10.60 -16.24 -10.97
N GLN A 373 9.31 -16.60 -11.06
CA GLN A 373 8.67 -17.45 -10.06
C GLN A 373 9.34 -18.84 -9.99
N TRP A 374 9.61 -19.46 -11.14
CA TRP A 374 10.36 -20.71 -11.21
C TRP A 374 11.74 -20.61 -10.55
N GLY A 375 12.47 -19.51 -10.81
CA GLY A 375 13.78 -19.26 -10.19
C GLY A 375 13.69 -19.06 -8.68
N ARG A 376 12.63 -18.38 -8.19
CA ARG A 376 12.36 -18.23 -6.75
C ARG A 376 12.09 -19.58 -6.09
N ASP A 377 11.23 -20.40 -6.70
CA ASP A 377 10.87 -21.72 -6.18
C ASP A 377 12.08 -22.67 -6.18
N LEU A 378 12.93 -22.59 -7.21
CA LEU A 378 14.20 -23.30 -7.28
C LEU A 378 15.16 -22.87 -6.15
N PHE A 379 15.30 -21.56 -5.92
CA PHE A 379 16.14 -21.04 -4.86
C PHE A 379 15.64 -21.48 -3.48
N ASP A 380 14.35 -21.34 -3.22
CA ASP A 380 13.73 -21.75 -1.95
C ASP A 380 13.87 -23.26 -1.73
N GLY A 381 13.65 -24.07 -2.76
CA GLY A 381 13.83 -25.51 -2.71
C GLY A 381 15.26 -25.94 -2.37
N LEU A 382 16.26 -25.38 -3.06
CA LEU A 382 17.66 -25.79 -2.94
C LEU A 382 18.37 -25.22 -1.71
N PHE A 383 18.07 -23.98 -1.33
CA PHE A 383 18.87 -23.25 -0.33
C PHE A 383 18.13 -22.93 0.97
N ASN A 384 16.82 -23.18 1.03
CA ASN A 384 16.02 -22.96 2.24
C ASN A 384 15.37 -24.26 2.73
N ARG A 385 14.47 -24.86 1.93
CA ARG A 385 13.71 -26.06 2.30
C ARG A 385 14.61 -27.26 2.55
N ARG A 386 15.42 -27.66 1.57
CA ARG A 386 16.29 -28.85 1.65
C ARG A 386 17.28 -28.77 2.84
N PRO A 387 18.05 -27.68 3.03
CA PRO A 387 18.90 -27.52 4.22
C PRO A 387 18.12 -27.51 5.54
N GLY A 388 16.94 -26.87 5.57
CA GLY A 388 16.06 -26.86 6.74
C GLY A 388 15.62 -28.27 7.14
N GLN A 389 15.23 -29.09 6.17
CA GLN A 389 14.83 -30.48 6.40
C GLN A 389 15.99 -31.32 6.95
N VAL A 390 17.21 -31.18 6.41
CA VAL A 390 18.40 -31.85 6.97
C VAL A 390 18.63 -31.44 8.43
N ASN A 391 18.51 -30.15 8.74
CA ASN A 391 18.69 -29.64 10.10
C ASN A 391 17.63 -30.17 11.08
N GLU A 392 16.36 -30.21 10.68
CA GLU A 392 15.26 -30.77 11.49
C GLU A 392 15.44 -32.28 11.75
N GLN A 393 15.92 -33.02 10.74
CA GLN A 393 16.11 -34.46 10.86
C GLN A 393 17.45 -34.83 11.52
N LYS A 394 18.34 -33.88 11.79
CA LYS A 394 19.69 -34.12 12.33
C LYS A 394 19.70 -34.89 13.65
N GLU A 395 18.81 -34.54 14.59
CA GLU A 395 18.68 -35.26 15.87
C GLU A 395 18.09 -36.66 15.67
N THR A 396 17.11 -36.81 14.78
CA THR A 396 16.48 -38.08 14.46
C THR A 396 17.46 -39.04 13.78
N LEU A 397 18.22 -38.55 12.80
CA LEU A 397 19.26 -39.29 12.07
C LEU A 397 20.43 -39.71 12.97
N SER A 398 20.69 -38.97 14.04
CA SER A 398 21.74 -39.29 15.01
C SER A 398 21.31 -40.34 16.05
N ASN A 399 20.00 -40.46 16.31
CA ASN A 399 19.45 -41.26 17.41
C ASN A 399 18.67 -42.51 16.95
N MET A 400 18.30 -42.62 15.67
CA MET A 400 17.58 -43.77 15.11
C MET A 400 18.42 -44.55 14.12
N ASN A 401 18.22 -45.87 14.04
CA ASN A 401 18.80 -46.65 12.94
C ASN A 401 18.00 -46.43 11.63
N SER A 402 18.62 -46.75 10.48
CA SER A 402 18.04 -46.48 9.15
C SER A 402 16.65 -47.09 8.94
N SER A 403 16.37 -48.26 9.53
CA SER A 403 15.07 -48.92 9.42
C SER A 403 13.97 -48.22 10.24
N GLN A 404 14.31 -47.72 11.42
CA GLN A 404 13.39 -46.94 12.26
C GLN A 404 13.09 -45.57 11.66
N PHE A 405 14.11 -44.92 11.08
CA PHE A 405 13.95 -43.65 10.38
C PHE A 405 13.03 -43.79 9.15
N ALA A 406 13.29 -44.77 8.28
CA ALA A 406 12.46 -45.03 7.11
C ALA A 406 11.00 -45.29 7.50
N LYS A 407 10.76 -46.13 8.52
CA LYS A 407 9.39 -46.40 9.01
C LYS A 407 8.69 -45.14 9.52
N SER A 408 9.40 -44.29 10.27
CA SER A 408 8.87 -43.01 10.77
C SER A 408 8.49 -42.05 9.63
N LEU A 409 9.28 -42.01 8.55
CA LEU A 409 8.97 -41.20 7.37
C LEU A 409 7.73 -41.74 6.64
N PHE A 410 7.67 -43.05 6.40
CA PHE A 410 6.52 -43.69 5.76
C PHE A 410 5.21 -43.47 6.53
N ASP A 411 5.26 -43.61 7.87
CA ASP A 411 4.08 -43.41 8.73
C ASP A 411 3.58 -41.95 8.72
N LYS A 412 4.46 -40.96 8.47
CA LYS A 412 4.11 -39.53 8.47
C LYS A 412 3.69 -38.98 7.10
N LEU A 413 4.32 -39.43 6.02
CA LEU A 413 4.24 -38.79 4.70
C LEU A 413 3.61 -39.70 3.62
N GLY A 414 3.48 -41.00 3.87
CA GLY A 414 3.14 -42.01 2.86
C GLY A 414 4.36 -42.45 2.04
N GLU A 415 4.20 -43.49 1.20
CA GLU A 415 5.31 -44.15 0.49
C GLU A 415 6.06 -43.23 -0.48
N ASP A 416 5.36 -42.60 -1.42
CA ASP A 416 5.99 -41.81 -2.49
C ASP A 416 6.74 -40.58 -1.92
N ALA A 417 6.09 -39.80 -1.05
CA ALA A 417 6.69 -38.60 -0.47
C ALA A 417 7.84 -38.91 0.52
N ALA A 418 7.80 -40.07 1.19
CA ALA A 418 8.90 -40.51 2.04
C ALA A 418 10.13 -40.93 1.22
N MET A 419 9.92 -41.56 0.06
CA MET A 419 11.02 -41.91 -0.86
C MET A 419 11.67 -40.65 -1.44
N ASP A 420 10.87 -39.70 -1.94
CA ASP A 420 11.38 -38.43 -2.46
C ASP A 420 12.22 -37.69 -1.40
N LEU A 421 11.75 -37.63 -0.15
CA LEU A 421 12.49 -37.01 0.94
C LEU A 421 13.76 -37.77 1.31
N ALA A 422 13.74 -39.11 1.27
CA ALA A 422 14.91 -39.92 1.56
C ALA A 422 16.02 -39.71 0.52
N ASP A 423 15.66 -39.59 -0.76
CA ASP A 423 16.59 -39.29 -1.85
C ASP A 423 17.19 -37.88 -1.69
N GLU A 424 16.35 -36.86 -1.41
CA GLU A 424 16.84 -35.49 -1.13
C GLU A 424 17.82 -35.46 0.05
N LEU A 425 17.48 -36.11 1.17
CA LEU A 425 18.35 -36.18 2.35
C LEU A 425 19.66 -36.91 2.05
N ALA A 426 19.64 -37.96 1.23
CA ALA A 426 20.84 -38.71 0.87
C ALA A 426 21.81 -37.86 0.04
N GLU A 427 21.28 -37.10 -0.93
CA GLU A 427 22.05 -36.15 -1.74
C GLU A 427 22.65 -35.02 -0.87
N ASP A 428 21.89 -34.49 0.08
CA ASP A 428 22.27 -33.29 0.84
C ASP A 428 23.14 -33.57 2.09
N SER A 429 23.23 -34.84 2.51
CA SER A 429 23.97 -35.24 3.71
C SER A 429 25.46 -35.53 3.48
N GLU A 430 25.99 -35.20 2.31
CA GLU A 430 27.40 -35.44 1.98
C GLU A 430 28.32 -34.67 2.95
N ARG A 431 29.24 -35.39 3.61
CA ARG A 431 30.04 -34.85 4.71
C ARG A 431 31.40 -34.35 4.22
N PHE A 432 31.64 -33.05 4.35
CA PHE A 432 32.97 -32.47 4.27
C PHE A 432 33.60 -32.43 5.67
N ASP A 433 34.84 -32.92 5.81
CA ASP A 433 35.57 -32.84 7.08
C ASP A 433 36.06 -31.40 7.31
N HIS A 434 35.44 -30.70 8.25
CA HIS A 434 35.76 -29.32 8.62
C HIS A 434 37.10 -29.16 9.34
N THR A 435 37.77 -30.26 9.68
CA THR A 435 39.08 -30.27 10.33
C THR A 435 40.25 -30.36 9.35
N ASP A 436 39.97 -30.58 8.06
CA ASP A 436 40.96 -30.62 6.98
C ASP A 436 41.39 -29.20 6.56
N ASP A 437 42.70 -28.94 6.49
CA ASP A 437 43.24 -27.67 5.97
C ASP A 437 42.83 -27.41 4.50
N ALA A 438 42.51 -28.47 3.75
CA ALA A 438 41.97 -28.40 2.39
C ALA A 438 40.44 -28.24 2.33
N TYR A 439 39.72 -28.23 3.47
CA TYR A 439 38.26 -28.15 3.54
C TYR A 439 37.68 -27.06 2.64
N ALA A 440 38.15 -25.82 2.77
CA ALA A 440 37.64 -24.70 1.99
C ALA A 440 37.84 -24.89 0.47
N LYS A 441 38.95 -25.52 0.08
CA LYS A 441 39.26 -25.81 -1.33
C LYS A 441 38.37 -26.94 -1.86
N ASN A 442 38.17 -28.00 -1.08
CA ASN A 442 37.33 -29.14 -1.43
C ASN A 442 35.86 -28.73 -1.56
N VAL A 443 35.35 -27.96 -0.60
CA VAL A 443 33.99 -27.40 -0.65
C VAL A 443 33.83 -26.53 -1.89
N LYS A 444 34.75 -25.59 -2.15
CA LYS A 444 34.67 -24.73 -3.34
C LYS A 444 34.63 -25.55 -4.64
N LYS A 445 35.48 -26.56 -4.76
CA LYS A 445 35.51 -27.43 -5.95
C LYS A 445 34.18 -28.17 -6.13
N ALA A 446 33.70 -28.83 -5.07
CA ALA A 446 32.44 -29.58 -5.10
C ALA A 446 31.24 -28.67 -5.40
N SER A 447 31.19 -27.46 -4.83
CA SER A 447 30.13 -26.49 -5.12
C SER A 447 30.11 -26.05 -6.59
N ILE A 448 31.28 -25.88 -7.22
CA ILE A 448 31.37 -25.54 -8.66
C ILE A 448 30.90 -26.72 -9.50
N GLU A 449 31.37 -27.94 -9.21
CA GLU A 449 30.97 -29.15 -9.94
C GLU A 449 29.45 -29.38 -9.82
N TRP A 450 28.89 -29.23 -8.62
CA TRP A 450 27.46 -29.31 -8.37
C TRP A 450 26.68 -28.24 -9.15
N ALA A 451 27.12 -26.97 -9.12
CA ALA A 451 26.47 -25.88 -9.83
C ALA A 451 26.47 -26.10 -11.35
N SER A 452 27.59 -26.57 -11.91
CA SER A 452 27.69 -26.89 -13.34
C SER A 452 26.77 -28.04 -13.73
N ASN A 453 26.72 -29.12 -12.93
CA ASN A 453 25.81 -30.23 -13.17
C ASN A 453 24.34 -29.81 -13.07
N LEU A 454 24.00 -28.97 -12.09
CA LEU A 454 22.66 -28.43 -11.92
C LEU A 454 22.27 -27.57 -13.13
N ALA A 455 23.14 -26.68 -13.59
CA ALA A 455 22.89 -25.84 -14.76
C ALA A 455 22.67 -26.69 -16.04
N GLN A 456 23.52 -27.69 -16.26
CA GLN A 456 23.37 -28.64 -17.37
C GLN A 456 22.02 -29.37 -17.31
N ASN A 457 21.60 -29.80 -16.11
CA ASN A 457 20.33 -30.48 -15.92
C ASN A 457 19.14 -29.56 -16.23
N LEU A 458 19.09 -28.37 -15.62
CA LEU A 458 17.95 -27.46 -15.72
C LEU A 458 17.81 -26.84 -17.12
N PHE A 459 18.91 -26.40 -17.73
CA PHE A 459 18.87 -25.59 -18.95
C PHE A 459 19.16 -26.38 -20.24
N TYR A 460 19.72 -27.58 -20.14
CA TYR A 460 19.99 -28.44 -21.29
C TYR A 460 19.22 -29.76 -21.24
N ASN A 461 19.44 -30.61 -20.23
CA ASN A 461 18.87 -31.95 -20.20
C ASN A 461 17.34 -31.95 -20.12
N SER A 462 16.77 -31.13 -19.24
CA SER A 462 15.31 -30.99 -19.12
C SER A 462 14.67 -30.43 -20.38
N ILE A 463 15.31 -29.46 -21.03
CA ILE A 463 14.83 -28.87 -22.28
C ILE A 463 14.93 -29.88 -23.44
N LEU A 464 16.01 -30.67 -23.50
CA LEU A 464 16.19 -31.73 -24.48
C LEU A 464 15.12 -32.83 -24.31
N ALA A 465 14.82 -33.22 -23.07
CA ALA A 465 13.75 -34.16 -22.78
C ALA A 465 12.38 -33.64 -23.24
N LEU A 466 12.10 -32.36 -22.98
CA LEU A 466 10.87 -31.70 -23.42
C LEU A 466 10.73 -31.69 -24.95
N LEU A 467 11.80 -31.33 -25.68
CA LEU A 467 11.80 -31.33 -27.15
C LEU A 467 11.71 -32.74 -27.75
N LYS A 468 12.19 -33.78 -27.05
CA LYS A 468 11.99 -35.18 -27.46
C LYS A 468 10.54 -35.63 -27.29
N GLN A 469 9.89 -35.18 -26.21
CA GLN A 469 8.48 -35.49 -25.96
C GLN A 469 7.56 -34.72 -26.92
N HIS A 470 7.90 -33.47 -27.23
CA HIS A 470 7.15 -32.60 -28.13
C HIS A 470 8.06 -32.01 -29.20
N PRO A 471 8.29 -32.73 -30.32
CA PRO A 471 9.07 -32.22 -31.45
C PRO A 471 8.58 -30.85 -31.97
N LEU A 472 9.47 -30.08 -32.61
CA LEU A 472 9.14 -28.71 -33.07
C LEU A 472 8.01 -28.66 -34.09
N ASP A 473 7.83 -29.74 -34.84
CA ASP A 473 6.79 -29.95 -35.85
C ASP A 473 5.58 -30.76 -35.33
N SER A 474 5.52 -31.06 -34.03
CA SER A 474 4.41 -31.82 -33.46
C SER A 474 3.09 -31.05 -33.52
N LEU A 475 2.00 -31.80 -33.71
CA LEU A 475 0.64 -31.31 -33.66
C LEU A 475 0.01 -31.69 -32.31
N ASP A 476 -0.97 -30.90 -31.86
CA ASP A 476 -1.81 -31.25 -30.72
C ASP A 476 -3.04 -32.08 -31.14
N ASP A 477 -3.89 -32.43 -30.17
CA ASP A 477 -5.06 -33.29 -30.37
C ASP A 477 -6.09 -32.71 -31.36
N ASP A 478 -6.01 -31.41 -31.68
CA ASP A 478 -6.87 -30.70 -32.63
C ASP A 478 -6.20 -30.53 -34.02
N ASP A 479 -5.12 -31.28 -34.31
CA ASP A 479 -4.31 -31.18 -35.53
C ASP A 479 -3.68 -29.78 -35.76
N LYS A 480 -3.48 -28.99 -34.69
CA LYS A 480 -2.82 -27.66 -34.76
C LYS A 480 -1.37 -27.76 -34.30
N PRO A 481 -0.48 -26.83 -34.72
CA PRO A 481 0.89 -26.80 -34.23
C PRO A 481 0.96 -26.75 -32.69
N PHE A 482 1.63 -27.72 -32.09
CA PHE A 482 1.77 -27.82 -30.63
C PHE A 482 2.44 -26.56 -30.06
N TRP A 483 3.50 -26.08 -30.71
CA TRP A 483 4.22 -24.87 -30.32
C TRP A 483 3.53 -23.60 -30.85
N SER A 484 2.38 -23.28 -30.27
CA SER A 484 1.59 -22.10 -30.63
C SER A 484 1.02 -21.37 -29.40
N GLY A 485 0.69 -20.09 -29.58
CA GLY A 485 0.11 -19.25 -28.52
C GLY A 485 1.03 -19.12 -27.31
N THR A 486 0.60 -19.68 -26.18
CA THR A 486 1.34 -19.67 -24.91
C THR A 486 2.45 -20.73 -24.83
N ARG A 487 2.47 -21.71 -25.74
CA ARG A 487 3.52 -22.73 -25.81
C ARG A 487 4.65 -22.24 -26.72
N LYS A 488 5.67 -21.61 -26.13
CA LYS A 488 6.86 -21.14 -26.85
C LYS A 488 7.88 -22.27 -27.00
N ALA A 489 8.31 -22.55 -28.23
CA ALA A 489 9.35 -23.53 -28.50
C ALA A 489 10.67 -23.12 -27.82
N PRO A 490 11.23 -23.93 -26.91
CA PRO A 490 12.47 -23.59 -26.22
C PRO A 490 13.68 -23.82 -27.15
N THR A 491 14.80 -23.17 -26.80
CA THR A 491 16.10 -23.39 -27.46
C THR A 491 17.07 -24.01 -26.46
N LEU A 492 17.84 -24.99 -26.91
CA LEU A 492 18.87 -25.62 -26.07
C LEU A 492 20.00 -24.61 -25.81
N LEU A 493 20.36 -24.46 -24.55
CA LEU A 493 21.52 -23.66 -24.14
C LEU A 493 22.72 -24.59 -23.98
N THR A 494 23.72 -24.45 -24.84
CA THR A 494 25.02 -25.12 -24.68
C THR A 494 25.91 -24.27 -23.80
N TYR A 495 26.42 -24.86 -22.71
CA TYR A 495 27.42 -24.20 -21.87
C TYR A 495 28.81 -24.32 -22.52
N SER A 496 29.49 -23.19 -22.71
CA SER A 496 30.90 -23.11 -23.11
C SER A 496 31.64 -22.20 -22.13
N GLU A 497 32.78 -22.64 -21.61
CA GLU A 497 33.64 -21.82 -20.74
C GLU A 497 34.19 -20.58 -21.48
N ASP A 498 34.24 -20.60 -22.82
CA ASP A 498 34.75 -19.50 -23.65
C ASP A 498 33.73 -18.36 -23.89
N GLU A 499 32.44 -18.56 -23.53
CA GLU A 499 31.35 -17.57 -23.75
C GLU A 499 30.90 -16.85 -22.46
N ALA A 500 31.49 -17.14 -21.30
CA ALA A 500 31.21 -16.53 -20.00
C ALA A 500 32.27 -15.50 -19.59
#